data_AF-A0A2Z5ZIH5-F1
#
_entry.id   AF-A0A2Z5ZIH5-F1
#
_cell.length_a   1.000
_cell.length_b   1.000
_cell.length_c   1.000
_cell.angle_alpha   90.00
_cell.angle_beta   90.00
_cell.angle_gamma   90.00
#
_symmetry.space_group_name_H-M   'P 1'
#
loop_
_entity.id
_entity.type
_entity.pdbx_description
1 polymer ?
#
loop_
_entity_poly.entity_id
_entity_poly.type
_entity_poly.pdbx_seq_one_letter_code
_entity_poly.pdbx_strand_id
1 'polypeptide(L)' 'MQALPFPATVVFSHNDPWLAPQKAHSLAQSWGASLLDAGYNGHIGQDAGLDHWPLGLNALHALALTSHTRPQPLSA' A
#
# COMPACT_ATOMS: atom_id res chain seq x y z
N MET A 1 -7.74 0.28 -15.46
CA MET A 1 -6.46 0.27 -14.72
C MET A 1 -5.83 -1.10 -14.87
N GLN A 2 -4.50 -1.19 -14.83
CA GLN A 2 -3.73 -2.40 -15.11
C GLN A 2 -2.76 -2.69 -13.95
N ALA A 3 -2.45 -3.97 -13.72
CA ALA A 3 -1.49 -4.41 -12.73
C ALA A 3 -0.11 -3.74 -12.90
N LEU A 4 0.54 -3.40 -11.78
CA LEU A 4 1.88 -2.81 -11.78
C LEU A 4 2.93 -3.91 -12.06
N PRO A 5 4.02 -3.59 -12.77
CA PRO A 5 5.07 -4.57 -13.11
C PRO A 5 6.05 -4.86 -11.95
N PHE A 6 5.68 -4.50 -10.72
CA PHE A 6 6.48 -4.66 -9.52
C PHE A 6 5.57 -4.82 -8.29
N PRO A 7 6.05 -5.44 -7.20
CA PRO A 7 5.32 -5.51 -5.95
C PRO A 7 4.96 -4.12 -5.43
N ALA A 8 3.73 -3.96 -4.98
CA ALA A 8 3.20 -2.70 -4.49
C ALA A 8 2.26 -2.93 -3.31
N THR A 9 2.11 -1.90 -2.46
CA THR A 9 1.13 -1.89 -1.37
C THR A 9 0.44 -0.54 -1.36
N VAL A 10 -0.89 -0.54 -1.33
CA VAL A 10 -1.72 0.64 -1.10
C VAL A 10 -1.97 0.74 0.40
N VAL A 11 -1.56 1.85 1.00
CA VAL A 11 -1.89 2.18 2.39
C VAL A 11 -2.99 3.24 2.37
N PHE A 12 -4.08 3.04 3.13
CA PHE A 12 -5.21 3.97 3.13
C PHE A 12 -5.69 4.25 4.55
N SER A 13 -6.43 5.35 4.72
CA SER A 13 -7.11 5.69 5.96
C SER A 13 -8.61 5.81 5.76
N HIS A 14 -9.40 5.50 6.79
CA HIS A 14 -10.86 5.56 6.77
C HIS A 14 -11.44 6.97 6.70
N ASN A 15 -10.70 7.97 7.21
CA ASN A 15 -11.11 9.38 7.24
C ASN A 15 -10.27 10.26 6.31
N ASP A 16 -9.68 9.68 5.26
CA ASP A 16 -9.03 10.44 4.20
C ASP A 16 -10.07 11.29 3.45
N PRO A 17 -9.94 12.64 3.44
CA PRO A 17 -10.89 13.53 2.77
C PRO A 17 -10.83 13.45 1.23
N TRP A 18 -9.79 12.83 0.67
CA TRP A 18 -9.52 12.79 -0.76
C TRP A 18 -9.64 11.39 -1.36
N LEU A 19 -9.52 10.33 -0.53
CA LEU A 19 -9.60 8.95 -1.00
C LEU A 19 -10.53 8.09 -0.12
N ALA A 20 -11.72 7.79 -0.64
CA ALA A 20 -12.64 6.87 0.03
C ALA A 20 -12.06 5.44 0.13
N PRO A 21 -12.34 4.68 1.23
CA PRO A 21 -11.85 3.31 1.39
C PRO A 21 -12.16 2.38 0.22
N GLN A 22 -13.36 2.46 -0.35
CA GLN A 22 -13.77 1.63 -1.49
C GLN A 22 -12.92 1.91 -2.73
N LYS A 23 -12.48 3.16 -2.90
CA LYS A 23 -11.59 3.54 -3.99
C LYS A 23 -10.18 2.97 -3.76
N ALA A 24 -9.66 3.03 -2.54
CA ALA A 24 -8.39 2.41 -2.18
C ALA A 24 -8.39 0.90 -2.46
N HIS A 25 -9.46 0.20 -2.10
CA HIS A 25 -9.64 -1.23 -2.43
C HIS A 25 -9.64 -1.47 -3.94
N SER A 26 -10.38 -0.65 -4.70
CA SER A 26 -10.44 -0.75 -6.16
C SER A 26 -9.08 -0.49 -6.83
N LEU A 27 -8.29 0.43 -6.28
CA LEU A 27 -6.92 0.70 -6.73
C LEU A 27 -6.01 -0.50 -6.45
N ALA A 28 -6.02 -1.03 -5.23
CA ALA A 28 -5.20 -2.19 -4.86
C ALA A 28 -5.50 -3.39 -5.75
N GLN A 29 -6.78 -3.70 -5.97
CA GLN A 29 -7.20 -4.76 -6.90
C GLN A 29 -6.73 -4.50 -8.32
N SER A 30 -6.95 -3.29 -8.84
CA SER A 30 -6.57 -2.95 -10.22
C SER A 30 -5.07 -2.97 -10.46
N TRP A 31 -4.28 -2.62 -9.44
CA TRP A 31 -2.83 -2.60 -9.50
C TRP A 31 -2.18 -3.93 -9.15
N GLY A 32 -2.96 -4.92 -8.70
CA GLY A 32 -2.40 -6.17 -8.16
C GLY A 32 -1.55 -5.95 -6.91
N ALA A 33 -1.86 -4.90 -6.14
CA ALA A 33 -1.13 -4.48 -4.96
C ALA A 33 -1.78 -5.06 -3.69
N SER A 34 -0.98 -5.29 -2.66
CA SER A 34 -1.51 -5.51 -1.31
C SER A 34 -2.23 -4.26 -0.80
N LEU A 35 -3.15 -4.42 0.15
CA LEU A 35 -3.87 -3.33 0.78
C LEU A 35 -3.56 -3.32 2.29
N LEU A 36 -3.23 -2.15 2.83
CA LEU A 36 -2.97 -1.93 4.24
C LEU A 36 -3.89 -0.83 4.78
N ASP A 37 -4.64 -1.18 5.82
CA ASP A 37 -5.49 -0.26 6.57
C ASP A 37 -4.65 0.47 7.64
N ALA A 38 -4.60 1.79 7.56
CA ALA A 38 -3.91 2.65 8.51
C ALA A 38 -4.82 3.23 9.60
N GLY A 39 -6.08 2.81 9.71
CA GLY A 39 -7.02 3.36 10.67
C GLY A 39 -7.49 4.77 10.29
N TYR A 40 -7.53 5.69 11.26
CA TYR A 40 -8.12 7.03 11.13
C TYR A 40 -7.07 8.15 11.22
N ASN A 41 -6.25 8.31 10.18
CA ASN A 41 -5.09 9.19 10.11
C ASN A 41 -5.22 10.29 9.03
N GLY A 42 -6.45 10.63 8.62
CA GLY A 42 -6.70 11.63 7.58
C GLY A 42 -6.03 11.23 6.26
N HIS A 43 -5.37 12.17 5.60
CA HIS A 43 -4.62 11.87 4.38
C HIS A 43 -3.19 11.33 4.63
N ILE A 44 -2.89 10.79 5.82
CA ILE A 44 -1.58 10.20 6.16
C ILE A 44 -0.41 11.17 5.79
N GLY A 45 -0.65 12.46 6.01
CA GLY A 45 0.27 13.54 5.67
C GLY A 45 0.93 14.16 6.90
N GLN A 46 1.46 15.37 6.75
CA GLN A 46 2.09 16.10 7.86
C GLN A 46 1.10 16.37 9.01
N ASP A 47 -0.17 16.59 8.68
CA ASP A 47 -1.23 16.90 9.65
C ASP A 47 -1.71 15.67 10.46
N ALA A 48 -1.26 14.46 10.11
CA ALA A 48 -1.71 13.22 10.74
C ALA A 48 -1.02 12.93 12.08
N GLY A 49 0.04 13.68 12.46
CA GLY A 49 0.70 13.52 13.76
C GLY A 49 1.30 12.13 13.98
N LEU A 50 1.83 11.50 12.93
CA LEU A 50 2.26 10.10 12.95
C LEU A 50 3.65 9.86 13.53
N ASP A 51 4.41 10.92 13.86
CA ASP A 51 5.80 10.87 14.31
C ASP A 51 6.66 9.94 13.42
N HIS A 52 7.27 8.91 14.00
CA HIS A 52 8.07 7.91 13.29
C HIS A 52 7.26 6.88 12.50
N TRP A 53 5.93 6.91 12.63
CA TRP A 53 4.96 6.06 11.96
C TRP A 53 5.37 4.57 11.85
N PRO A 54 5.41 3.83 12.98
CA PRO A 54 5.87 2.43 13.00
C PRO A 54 5.11 1.52 12.02
N LEU A 55 3.82 1.77 11.81
CA LEU A 55 3.01 1.03 10.84
C LEU A 55 3.55 1.17 9.41
N GLY A 56 3.91 2.40 9.00
CA GLY A 56 4.49 2.65 7.68
C GLY A 56 5.87 2.00 7.51
N LEU A 57 6.71 2.04 8.56
CA LEU A 57 8.01 1.37 8.54
C LEU A 57 7.87 -0.16 8.42
N ASN A 58 6.90 -0.76 9.12
CA ASN A 58 6.58 -2.17 8.98
C ASN A 58 6.07 -2.52 7.58
N ALA A 59 5.24 -1.65 6.99
CA ALA A 59 4.76 -1.82 5.61
C ALA A 59 5.91 -1.80 4.60
N LEU A 60 6.86 -0.86 4.77
CA LEU A 60 8.06 -0.79 3.94
C LEU A 60 8.93 -2.05 4.09
N HIS A 61 9.14 -2.52 5.31
CA HIS A 61 9.90 -3.75 5.56
C HIS A 61 9.22 -4.96 4.90
N ALA A 62 7.90 -5.11 5.02
CA ALA A 62 7.15 -6.18 4.36
C ALA A 62 7.25 -6.10 2.83
N LEU A 63 7.16 -4.89 2.26
CA LEU A 63 7.34 -4.68 0.82
C LEU A 63 8.76 -5.07 0.38
N ALA A 64 9.79 -4.72 1.17
CA ALA A 64 11.16 -5.10 0.88
C ALA A 64 11.33 -6.63 0.87
N LEU A 65 10.76 -7.35 1.84
CA LEU A 65 10.85 -8.82 1.87
C LEU A 65 10.19 -9.47 0.65
N THR A 66 9.03 -8.97 0.22
CA THR A 66 8.29 -9.53 -0.92
C THR A 66 8.89 -9.19 -2.29
N SER A 67 9.67 -8.11 -2.37
CA SER A 67 10.33 -7.70 -3.62
C SER A 67 11.61 -8.48 -3.93
N HIS A 68 12.19 -9.17 -2.95
CA HIS A 68 13.34 -10.07 -3.17
C HIS A 68 12.92 -11.48 -3.66
N THR A 69 11.65 -11.83 -3.54
CA THR A 69 11.07 -13.05 -4.11
C THR A 69 10.54 -12.79 -5.53
N ARG A 70 11.43 -12.68 -6.51
CA ARG A 70 11.02 -12.73 -7.93
C ARG A 70 10.85 -14.21 -8.34
N PRO A 71 9.65 -14.69 -8.72
CA PRO A 71 9.58 -15.93 -9.49
C PRO A 71 10.34 -15.70 -10.80
N GLN A 72 11.41 -16.47 -11.02
CA GLN A 72 12.10 -16.51 -12.29
C GLN A 72 11.07 -16.85 -13.39
N PRO A 73 11.02 -16.12 -14.52
CA PRO A 73 10.21 -16.58 -15.64
C PRO A 73 10.71 -17.98 -16.02
N LEU A 74 9.81 -18.97 -16.02
CA LEU A 74 10.07 -20.28 -16.59
C LEU A 74 10.45 -20.04 -18.06
N SER A 75 11.73 -20.14 -18.38
CA SER A 75 12.18 -20.20 -19.77
C SER A 75 11.67 -21.51 -20.35
N ALA A 76 10.78 -21.40 -21.34
CA ALA A 76 10.39 -22.49 -22.23
C ALA A 76 11.05 -22.26 -23.59
#